data_AF-A0A347WG62-F1
#
_entry.id   AF-A0A347WG62-F1
#
_cell.length_a   1.000
_cell.length_b   1.000
_cell.length_c   1.000
_cell.angle_alpha   90.00
_cell.angle_beta   90.00
_cell.angle_gamma   90.00
#
_symmetry.space_group_name_H-M   'P 1'
#
loop_
_entity.id
_entity.type
_entity.pdbx_description
1 polymer ?
#
loop_
_entity_poly.entity_id
_entity_poly.type
_entity_poly.pdbx_seq_one_letter_code
_entity_poly.pdbx_strand_id
1 'polypeptide(L)'
;MKRKPDFIMPTEDEDARINAGIADDPDNPELTAMDFTRAASASRAQPDLVRDYERRVRGPQKAPTKKQVSIRLDQDVIERLKSDGPGWQRRANDLLRKAVGIR
;
A
#
# COMPACT_ATOMS: atom_id res chain seq x y z
N MET A 1 -3.93 -20.69 -19.42
CA MET A 1 -3.33 -19.99 -18.26
C MET A 1 -2.38 -20.95 -17.56
N LYS A 2 -1.11 -20.59 -17.34
CA LYS A 2 -0.21 -21.42 -16.52
C LYS A 2 -0.73 -21.40 -15.08
N ARG A 3 -0.96 -22.57 -14.48
CA ARG A 3 -1.33 -22.67 -13.06
C ARG A 3 -0.16 -22.13 -12.22
N LYS A 4 -0.46 -21.47 -11.12
CA LYS A 4 0.59 -21.10 -10.14
C LYS A 4 1.28 -22.40 -9.69
N PRO A 5 2.61 -22.40 -9.54
CA PRO A 5 3.30 -23.58 -9.01
C PRO A 5 2.74 -23.92 -7.62
N ASP A 6 2.60 -25.21 -7.35
CA ASP A 6 2.16 -25.71 -6.04
C ASP A 6 3.19 -25.27 -4.98
N PHE A 7 2.69 -24.86 -3.82
CA PHE A 7 3.54 -24.47 -2.69
C PHE A 7 4.09 -25.75 -2.05
N ILE A 8 5.38 -26.01 -2.26
CA ILE A 8 6.10 -27.18 -1.73
C ILE A 8 6.77 -26.78 -0.43
N MET A 9 6.36 -27.42 0.67
CA MET A 9 7.04 -27.29 1.96
C MET A 9 8.29 -28.20 1.97
N PRO A 10 9.39 -27.77 2.59
CA PRO A 10 10.53 -28.65 2.82
C PRO A 10 10.11 -29.88 3.64
N THR A 11 10.77 -31.00 3.35
CA THR A 11 10.74 -32.19 4.21
C THR A 11 11.58 -31.98 5.47
N GLU A 12 11.42 -32.82 6.50
CA GLU A 12 12.22 -32.73 7.72
C GLU A 12 13.74 -32.83 7.46
N ASP A 13 14.16 -33.69 6.52
CA ASP A 13 15.55 -33.82 6.10
C ASP A 13 16.07 -32.59 5.35
N GLU A 14 15.19 -31.90 4.62
CA GLU A 14 15.52 -30.65 3.95
C GLU A 14 15.63 -29.50 4.95
N ASP A 15 14.69 -29.38 5.88
CA ASP A 15 14.74 -28.40 6.97
C ASP A 15 15.99 -28.59 7.83
N ALA A 16 16.36 -29.84 8.16
CA ALA A 16 17.57 -30.13 8.91
C ALA A 16 18.83 -29.65 8.19
N ARG A 17 18.91 -29.84 6.86
CA ARG A 17 20.02 -29.34 6.04
C ARG A 17 20.03 -27.81 5.93
N ILE A 18 18.88 -27.18 5.80
CA ILE A 18 18.75 -25.72 5.77
C ILE A 18 19.23 -25.13 7.09
N ASN A 19 18.76 -25.67 8.22
CA ASN A 19 19.15 -25.21 9.55
C ASN A 19 20.65 -25.40 9.83
N ALA A 20 21.24 -26.51 9.38
CA ALA A 20 22.69 -26.71 9.48
C ALA A 20 23.47 -25.64 8.71
N GLY A 21 23.02 -25.30 7.49
CA GLY A 21 23.63 -24.23 6.70
C GLY A 21 23.49 -22.84 7.32
N ILE A 22 22.35 -22.55 7.96
CA ILE A 22 22.14 -21.29 8.70
C ILE A 22 23.09 -21.21 9.90
N ALA A 23 23.24 -22.31 10.65
CA ALA A 23 24.10 -22.36 11.83
C ALA A 23 25.60 -22.23 11.50
N ASP A 24 26.01 -22.70 10.32
CA ASP A 24 27.40 -22.65 9.87
C ASP A 24 27.79 -21.30 9.21
N ASP A 25 26.86 -20.35 9.03
CA ASP A 25 27.13 -19.04 8.42
C ASP A 25 27.72 -18.05 9.44
N PRO A 26 29.03 -17.72 9.36
CA PRO A 26 29.66 -16.80 10.30
C PRO A 26 29.27 -15.34 10.08
N ASP A 27 28.79 -14.98 8.90
CA ASP A 27 28.44 -13.60 8.54
C ASP A 27 27.01 -13.25 8.94
N ASN A 28 26.17 -14.27 9.17
CA ASN A 28 24.77 -14.11 9.56
C ASN A 28 24.39 -15.02 10.75
N PRO A 29 24.95 -14.78 11.95
CA PRO A 29 24.61 -15.56 13.13
C PRO A 29 23.15 -15.34 13.55
N GLU A 30 22.59 -16.33 14.23
CA GLU A 30 21.24 -16.26 14.81
C GLU A 30 21.11 -15.09 15.80
N LEU A 31 19.99 -14.37 15.73
CA LEU A 31 19.73 -13.22 16.59
C LEU A 31 19.48 -13.65 18.03
N THR A 32 20.17 -13.01 18.97
CA THR A 32 20.02 -13.25 20.41
C THR A 32 19.10 -12.22 21.07
N ALA A 33 18.62 -12.53 22.28
CA ALA A 33 17.85 -11.58 23.10
C ALA A 33 18.63 -10.27 23.40
N MET A 34 19.96 -10.34 23.48
CA MET A 34 20.81 -9.17 23.67
C MET A 34 20.82 -8.26 22.43
N ASP A 35 20.71 -8.83 21.24
CA ASP A 35 20.64 -8.05 19.99
C ASP A 35 19.36 -7.22 19.94
N PHE A 36 18.22 -7.79 20.35
CA PHE A 36 16.96 -7.04 20.49
C PHE A 36 17.05 -5.93 21.53
N THR A 37 17.75 -6.18 22.64
CA THR A 37 17.95 -5.15 23.68
C THR A 37 18.78 -3.97 23.18
N ARG A 38 19.73 -4.23 22.27
CA ARG A 38 20.59 -3.21 21.64
C ARG A 38 19.98 -2.61 20.37
N ALA A 39 18.87 -3.15 19.88
CA ALA A 39 18.26 -2.69 18.64
C ALA A 39 17.83 -1.21 18.76
N ALA A 40 18.07 -0.46 17.68
CA ALA A 40 17.65 0.92 17.56
C ALA A 40 16.56 1.05 16.49
N SER A 41 15.73 2.08 16.60
CA SER A 41 14.78 2.40 15.53
C SER A 41 15.52 2.67 14.22
N ALA A 42 14.90 2.34 13.09
CA ALA A 42 15.47 2.62 11.76
C ALA A 42 15.80 4.12 11.59
N SER A 43 14.99 5.01 12.17
CA SER A 43 15.26 6.46 12.17
C SER A 43 16.56 6.85 12.87
N ARG A 44 17.01 6.07 13.85
CA ARG A 44 18.27 6.29 14.57
C ARG A 44 19.44 5.56 13.91
N ALA A 45 19.23 4.32 13.48
CA ALA A 45 20.29 3.48 12.91
C ALA A 45 20.61 3.81 11.44
N GLN A 46 19.61 4.23 10.67
CA GLN A 46 19.66 4.43 9.21
C GLN A 46 18.82 5.68 8.81
N PRO A 47 19.22 6.89 9.24
CA PRO A 47 18.43 8.11 9.05
C PRO A 47 18.23 8.47 7.56
N ASP A 48 19.25 8.27 6.72
CA ASP A 48 19.16 8.57 5.28
C ASP A 48 18.16 7.65 4.57
N LEU A 49 18.13 6.37 4.93
CA LEU A 49 17.17 5.40 4.39
C LEU A 49 15.74 5.79 4.73
N VAL A 50 15.49 6.20 5.97
CA VAL A 50 14.15 6.64 6.42
C VAL A 50 13.72 7.91 5.67
N ARG A 51 14.61 8.90 5.54
CA ARG A 51 14.32 10.12 4.78
C ARG A 51 13.96 9.81 3.32
N ASP A 52 14.70 8.91 2.69
CA ASP A 52 14.45 8.54 1.29
C ASP A 52 13.13 7.76 1.14
N TYR A 53 12.80 6.91 2.10
CA TYR A 53 11.50 6.26 2.17
C TYR A 53 10.36 7.28 2.31
N GLU A 54 10.47 8.23 3.24
CA GLU A 54 9.45 9.26 3.46
C GLU A 54 9.21 10.15 2.24
N ARG A 55 10.24 10.48 1.46
CA ARG A 55 10.08 11.22 0.19
C ARG A 55 9.30 10.44 -0.87
N ARG A 56 9.39 9.11 -0.85
CA ARG A 56 8.73 8.22 -1.82
C ARG A 56 7.29 7.92 -1.44
N VAL A 57 6.95 8.01 -0.16
CA VAL A 57 5.59 7.82 0.31
C VAL A 57 4.77 9.06 -0.02
N ARG A 58 3.67 8.86 -0.75
CA ARG A 58 2.64 9.89 -0.91
C ARG A 58 2.14 10.24 0.49
N GLY A 59 2.42 11.47 0.93
CA GLY A 59 2.01 11.95 2.24
C GLY A 59 0.51 11.78 2.50
N PRO A 60 0.07 11.88 3.76
CA PRO A 60 -1.32 11.67 4.14
C PRO A 60 -2.24 12.53 3.26
N GLN A 61 -3.40 11.97 2.87
CA GLN A 61 -4.40 12.65 2.06
C GLN A 61 -4.89 13.90 2.81
N LYS A 62 -4.31 15.07 2.52
CA LYS A 62 -4.58 16.33 3.24
C LYS A 62 -5.98 16.90 2.97
N ALA A 63 -6.65 16.47 1.89
CA ALA A 63 -8.01 16.90 1.58
C ALA A 63 -9.04 15.94 2.21
N PRO A 64 -10.19 16.45 2.71
CA PRO A 64 -11.29 15.60 3.15
C PRO A 64 -11.63 14.60 2.05
N THR A 65 -11.72 13.33 2.41
CA THR A 65 -12.14 12.30 1.45
C THR A 65 -13.56 12.61 0.98
N LYS A 66 -13.80 12.53 -0.34
CA LYS A 66 -15.15 12.66 -0.89
C LYS A 66 -16.03 11.61 -0.22
N LYS A 67 -17.21 12.01 0.26
CA LYS A 67 -18.19 11.06 0.80
C LYS A 67 -18.96 10.43 -0.34
N GLN A 68 -19.00 9.10 -0.38
CA GLN A 68 -19.88 8.38 -1.29
C GLN A 68 -21.31 8.44 -0.75
N VAL A 69 -22.22 8.96 -1.55
CA VAL A 69 -23.66 9.01 -1.25
C VAL A 69 -24.43 8.39 -2.40
N SER A 70 -25.57 7.77 -2.09
CA SER A 70 -26.49 7.25 -3.11
C SER A 70 -27.60 8.26 -3.34
N ILE A 71 -27.73 8.76 -4.57
CA ILE A 71 -28.80 9.68 -5.00
C ILE A 71 -29.44 9.13 -6.27
N ARG A 72 -30.75 9.37 -6.45
CA ARG A 72 -31.44 9.10 -7.71
C ARG A 72 -31.38 10.35 -8.58
N LEU A 73 -31.02 10.18 -9.84
CA LEU A 73 -31.00 11.22 -10.86
C LEU A 73 -31.82 10.74 -12.04
N ASP A 74 -32.41 11.67 -12.77
CA ASP A 74 -33.15 11.35 -14.00
C ASP A 74 -32.21 10.75 -15.06
N GLN A 75 -32.77 9.90 -15.91
CA GLN A 75 -32.02 9.11 -16.89
C GLN A 75 -31.27 10.02 -17.88
N ASP A 76 -31.94 11.05 -18.38
CA ASP A 76 -31.38 12.03 -19.33
C ASP A 76 -30.21 12.82 -18.74
N VAL A 77 -30.27 13.16 -17.45
CA VAL A 77 -29.17 13.80 -16.71
C VAL A 77 -27.95 12.88 -16.65
N ILE A 78 -28.15 11.58 -16.36
CA ILE A 78 -27.06 10.61 -16.31
C ILE A 78 -26.42 10.44 -17.69
N GLU A 79 -27.23 10.33 -18.73
CA GLU A 79 -26.77 10.20 -20.12
C GLU A 79 -25.95 11.42 -20.54
N ARG A 80 -26.44 12.62 -20.27
CA ARG A 80 -25.72 13.86 -20.58
C ARG A 80 -24.41 14.00 -19.81
N LEU A 81 -24.36 13.62 -18.54
CA LEU A 81 -23.11 13.69 -17.78
C LEU A 81 -22.06 12.71 -18.33
N LYS A 82 -22.50 11.51 -18.74
CA LYS A 82 -21.63 10.45 -19.25
C LYS A 82 -21.21 10.63 -20.71
N SER A 83 -21.88 11.48 -21.50
CA SER A 83 -21.60 11.67 -22.93
C SER A 83 -20.15 12.03 -23.22
N ASP A 84 -19.52 12.80 -22.33
CA ASP A 84 -18.13 13.27 -22.49
C ASP A 84 -17.10 12.24 -21.97
N GLY A 85 -17.52 11.01 -21.67
CA GLY A 85 -16.64 9.90 -21.31
C GLY A 85 -16.04 9.97 -19.90
N PRO A 86 -14.86 9.35 -19.68
CA PRO A 86 -14.22 9.27 -18.36
C PRO A 86 -14.12 10.62 -17.64
N GLY A 87 -14.21 10.58 -16.30
CA GLY A 87 -14.19 11.78 -15.46
C GLY A 87 -15.55 12.50 -15.31
N TRP A 88 -16.65 11.93 -15.81
CA TRP A 88 -17.99 12.52 -15.65
C TRP A 88 -18.40 12.76 -14.20
N GLN A 89 -18.01 11.88 -13.26
CA GLN A 89 -18.28 12.07 -11.84
C GLN A 89 -17.57 13.30 -11.26
N ARG A 90 -16.36 13.62 -11.74
CA ARG A 90 -15.64 14.84 -11.36
C ARG A 90 -16.39 16.07 -11.87
N ARG A 91 -16.79 16.06 -13.15
CA ARG A 91 -17.58 17.15 -13.75
C ARG A 91 -18.93 17.34 -13.03
N ALA A 92 -19.62 16.25 -12.70
CA ALA A 92 -20.86 16.29 -11.93
C ALA A 92 -20.65 16.93 -10.55
N ASN A 93 -19.60 16.54 -9.83
CA ASN A 93 -19.26 17.17 -8.56
C ASN A 93 -18.95 18.67 -8.70
N ASP A 94 -18.22 19.06 -9.76
CA ASP A 94 -17.88 20.47 -10.01
C ASP A 94 -19.14 21.30 -10.37
N LEU A 95 -20.10 20.72 -11.09
CA LEU A 95 -21.41 21.33 -11.35
C LEU A 95 -22.21 21.53 -10.05
N LEU A 96 -22.28 20.50 -9.20
CA LEU A 96 -22.97 20.58 -7.92
C LEU A 96 -22.34 21.63 -7.01
N ARG A 97 -21.01 21.66 -6.92
CA ARG A 97 -20.25 22.69 -6.18
C ARG A 97 -20.62 24.11 -6.61
N LYS A 98 -20.65 24.37 -7.93
CA LYS A 98 -21.09 25.65 -8.48
C LYS A 98 -22.54 25.97 -8.13
N ALA A 99 -23.44 25.01 -8.25
CA ALA A 99 -24.87 25.19 -7.97
C ALA A 99 -25.14 25.52 -6.49
N VAL A 100 -24.35 24.98 -5.56
CA VAL A 100 -24.46 25.27 -4.12
C VAL A 100 -23.54 26.41 -3.65
N GLY A 101 -22.86 27.12 -4.56
CA GLY A 101 -22.01 28.26 -4.23
C GLY A 101 -20.68 27.93 -3.55
N ILE A 102 -20.19 26.69 -3.64
CA ILE A 102 -18.92 26.26 -3.06
C ILE A 102 -17.87 26.24 -4.19
N ARG A 103 -16.84 27.09 -4.10
CA ARG A 103 -15.71 27.09 -5.06
C ARG A 103 -14.66 26.07 -4.63
#